data_AF-A0A060CLC2-F1
#
_entry.id   AF-A0A060CLC2-F1
#
_cell.length_a   1.000
_cell.length_b   1.000
_cell.length_c   1.000
_cell.angle_alpha   90.00
_cell.angle_beta   90.00
_cell.angle_gamma   90.00
#
_symmetry.space_group_name_H-M   'P 1'
#
loop_
_entity.id
_entity.type
_entity.pdbx_description
1 polymer ?
#
loop_
_entity_poly.entity_id
_entity_poly.type
_entity_poly.pdbx_seq_one_letter_code
_entity_poly.pdbx_strand_id
1 'polypeptide(L)'
;MKINNLIDLKSFDSWTSGQLNPKYYHDYAGYFVNFIKAMNSEGIKINAVTIQNEPLNRGNSMSLYMTWQEELDFIKNALGPAFKAAGTDT
;
A
#
# COMPACT_ATOMS: atom_id res chain seq x y z
N MET A 1 1.54 8.99 -7.24
CA MET A 1 0.85 7.73 -6.86
C MET A 1 -0.61 7.97 -6.47
N LYS A 2 -0.92 9.00 -5.68
CA LYS A 2 -2.29 9.28 -5.24
C LYS A 2 -3.13 9.94 -6.34
N ILE A 3 -4.42 9.61 -6.34
CA ILE A 3 -5.46 10.20 -7.18
C ILE A 3 -6.62 10.70 -6.32
N ASN A 4 -7.39 11.65 -6.85
CA ASN A 4 -8.49 12.27 -6.12
C ASN A 4 -9.61 11.26 -5.81
N ASN A 5 -9.94 10.41 -6.79
CA ASN A 5 -10.85 9.28 -6.68
C ASN A 5 -10.63 8.29 -7.85
N LEU A 6 -11.23 7.11 -7.77
CA LEU A 6 -11.12 6.05 -8.79
C LEU A 6 -11.88 6.30 -10.10
N ILE A 7 -12.66 7.38 -10.20
CA ILE A 7 -13.45 7.72 -11.39
C ILE A 7 -12.69 8.72 -12.25
N ASP A 8 -12.28 9.85 -11.67
CA ASP A 8 -11.60 10.95 -12.38
C ASP A 8 -10.12 10.66 -12.61
N LEU A 9 -9.49 9.84 -11.74
CA LEU A 9 -8.08 9.46 -11.79
C LEU A 9 -7.10 10.65 -11.87
N LYS A 10 -7.51 11.84 -11.40
CA LYS A 10 -6.66 13.04 -11.42
C LYS A 10 -5.60 12.93 -10.34
N SER A 11 -4.36 13.28 -10.69
CA SER A 11 -3.25 13.31 -9.72
C SER A 11 -3.64 14.12 -8.49
N PHE A 12 -3.30 13.60 -7.31
CA PHE A 12 -3.62 14.22 -6.03
C PHE A 12 -2.34 14.41 -5.22
N ASP A 13 -1.76 15.61 -5.31
CA ASP A 13 -0.49 15.97 -4.68
C ASP A 13 -0.73 16.52 -3.26
N SER A 14 -0.95 15.61 -2.32
CA SER A 14 -1.16 15.92 -0.90
C SER A 14 -0.78 14.75 0.00
N TRP A 15 -0.26 15.07 1.19
CA TRP A 15 0.07 14.11 2.24
C TRP A 15 -1.16 13.42 2.86
N THR A 16 -2.34 14.04 2.77
CA THR A 16 -3.59 13.55 3.39
C THR A 16 -4.62 13.15 2.34
N SER A 17 -5.66 12.39 2.71
CA SER A 17 -6.76 11.97 1.83
C SER A 17 -6.28 11.25 0.55
N GLY A 18 -6.98 11.39 -0.57
CA GLY A 18 -6.66 10.73 -1.84
C GLY A 18 -6.76 9.20 -1.78
N GLN A 19 -6.67 8.56 -2.94
CA GLN A 19 -6.74 7.10 -3.09
C GLN A 19 -5.50 6.60 -3.83
N LEU A 20 -5.13 5.35 -3.58
CA LEU A 20 -4.03 4.71 -4.31
C LEU A 20 -4.48 4.43 -5.73
N ASN A 21 -3.77 4.98 -6.72
CA ASN A 21 -4.09 4.69 -8.10
C ASN A 21 -3.77 3.21 -8.43
N PRO A 22 -4.74 2.42 -8.95
CA PRO A 22 -4.54 1.02 -9.32
C PRO A 22 -3.34 0.76 -10.24
N LYS A 23 -2.97 1.75 -11.08
CA LYS A 23 -1.78 1.70 -11.92
C LYS A 23 -0.49 1.41 -11.13
N TYR A 24 -0.43 1.81 -9.87
CA TYR A 24 0.76 1.67 -9.02
C TYR A 24 0.65 0.54 -7.99
N TYR A 25 -0.33 -0.36 -8.09
CA TYR A 25 -0.47 -1.46 -7.12
C TYR A 25 0.77 -2.36 -7.09
N HIS A 26 1.30 -2.77 -8.25
CA HIS A 26 2.51 -3.60 -8.29
C HIS A 26 3.75 -2.86 -7.76
N ASP A 27 3.89 -1.57 -8.09
CA ASP A 27 5.01 -0.76 -7.60
C ASP A 27 4.94 -0.59 -6.07
N TYR A 28 3.73 -0.35 -5.53
CA TYR A 28 3.55 -0.21 -4.09
C TYR A 28 3.69 -1.55 -3.35
N ALA A 29 3.26 -2.66 -3.93
CA ALA A 29 3.57 -4.00 -3.41
C ALA A 29 5.10 -4.25 -3.38
N GLY A 30 5.82 -3.84 -4.41
CA GLY A 30 7.29 -3.87 -4.45
C GLY A 30 7.93 -3.02 -3.36
N TYR A 31 7.34 -1.86 -3.03
CA TYR A 31 7.77 -1.03 -1.91
C TYR A 31 7.71 -1.79 -0.57
N PHE A 32 6.60 -2.49 -0.28
CA PHE A 32 6.50 -3.32 0.93
C PHE A 32 7.58 -4.41 0.98
N VAL A 33 7.79 -5.13 -0.12
CA VAL A 33 8.82 -6.18 -0.21
C VAL A 33 10.21 -5.61 0.07
N ASN A 34 10.55 -4.48 -0.55
CA ASN A 34 11.85 -3.83 -0.36
C ASN A 34 12.03 -3.32 1.07
N PHE A 35 10.98 -2.74 1.67
CA PHE A 35 11.00 -2.32 3.07
C PHE A 35 11.26 -3.50 4.00
N ILE A 36 10.51 -4.60 3.87
CA ILE A 36 10.68 -5.78 4.73
C ILE A 36 12.08 -6.38 4.55
N LYS A 37 12.58 -6.49 3.33
CA LYS A 37 13.94 -6.98 3.06
C LYS A 37 15.01 -6.09 3.69
N ALA A 38 14.86 -4.77 3.59
CA ALA A 38 15.79 -3.82 4.20
C ALA A 38 15.78 -3.89 5.73
N MET A 39 14.60 -4.00 6.35
CA MET A 39 14.52 -4.19 7.81
C MET A 39 15.18 -5.51 8.23
N ASN A 40 14.95 -6.58 7.46
CA ASN A 40 15.54 -7.89 7.75
C ASN A 40 17.08 -7.90 7.57
N SER A 41 17.64 -7.13 6.63
CA SER A 41 19.11 -7.01 6.50
C SER A 41 19.76 -6.30 7.68
N GLU A 42 19.00 -5.46 8.39
CA GLU A 42 19.42 -4.84 9.66
C GLU A 42 19.12 -5.74 10.88
N GLY A 43 18.73 -7.00 10.67
CA GLY A 43 18.41 -7.96 11.74
C GLY A 43 17.03 -7.75 12.39
N ILE A 44 16.16 -6.94 11.80
CA ILE A 44 14.82 -6.64 12.32
C ILE A 44 13.78 -7.45 11.53
N LYS A 45 13.25 -8.52 12.13
CA LYS A 45 12.16 -9.30 11.53
C LYS A 45 10.83 -8.54 11.65
N ILE A 46 10.19 -8.29 10.52
CA ILE A 46 8.79 -7.83 10.48
C ILE A 46 7.89 -9.07 10.47
N ASN A 47 7.00 -9.19 11.45
CA ASN A 47 6.14 -10.35 11.63
C ASN A 47 4.73 -10.21 11.05
N ALA A 48 4.30 -8.98 10.79
CA ALA A 48 2.99 -8.67 10.25
C ALA A 48 2.99 -7.25 9.70
N VAL A 49 2.09 -6.99 8.74
CA VAL A 49 1.79 -5.65 8.23
C VAL A 49 0.29 -5.47 8.04
N THR A 50 -0.18 -4.25 8.19
CA THR A 50 -1.45 -3.80 7.63
C THR A 50 -1.17 -2.99 6.37
N ILE A 51 -2.05 -3.01 5.38
CA ILE A 51 -1.82 -2.30 4.11
C ILE A 51 -1.97 -0.78 4.24
N GLN A 52 -2.77 -0.31 5.20
CA GLN A 52 -2.95 1.10 5.49
C GLN A 52 -3.41 1.27 6.95
N ASN A 53 -2.88 2.28 7.63
CA ASN A 53 -3.40 2.70 8.94
C ASN A 53 -4.71 3.48 8.74
N GLU A 54 -5.75 3.14 9.51
CA GLU A 54 -7.06 3.81 9.51
C GLU A 54 -7.56 4.15 8.09
N PRO A 55 -7.80 3.16 7.21
CA PRO A 55 -8.00 3.38 5.78
C PRO A 55 -9.25 4.22 5.43
N LEU A 56 -10.17 4.39 6.37
CA LEU A 56 -11.37 5.22 6.20
C LEU A 56 -11.18 6.68 6.67
N ASN A 57 -10.04 7.02 7.27
CA ASN A 57 -9.73 8.36 7.76
C ASN A 57 -9.08 9.21 6.66
N ARG A 58 -9.75 10.30 6.24
CA ARG A 58 -9.21 11.24 5.24
C ARG A 58 -8.35 12.37 5.82
N GLY A 59 -8.26 12.49 7.16
CA GLY A 59 -7.56 13.56 7.87
C GLY A 59 -6.13 13.20 8.27
N ASN A 60 -5.73 13.56 9.51
CA ASN A 60 -4.39 13.37 10.08
C ASN A 60 -3.28 14.18 9.36
N SER A 61 -2.02 14.06 9.79
CA SER A 61 -0.86 14.69 9.13
C SER A 61 -0.40 13.93 7.88
N MET A 62 -0.63 12.62 7.84
CA MET A 62 -0.41 11.74 6.68
C MET A 62 -1.51 10.68 6.61
N SER A 63 -2.17 10.56 5.46
CA SER A 63 -3.24 9.57 5.26
C SER A 63 -3.43 9.20 3.79
N LEU A 64 -4.09 8.06 3.62
CA LEU A 64 -4.52 7.50 2.35
C LEU A 64 -5.88 6.85 2.58
N TYR A 65 -6.88 7.27 1.80
CA TYR A 65 -8.19 6.63 1.84
C TYR A 65 -8.17 5.36 1.01
N MET A 66 -8.68 4.26 1.57
CA MET A 66 -8.81 2.99 0.87
C MET A 66 -10.09 2.29 1.32
N THR A 67 -11.01 2.03 0.41
CA THR A 67 -12.21 1.23 0.70
C THR A 67 -11.84 -0.25 0.83
N TRP A 68 -12.70 -1.05 1.45
CA TRP A 68 -12.47 -2.50 1.54
C TRP A 68 -12.34 -3.18 0.17
N GLN A 69 -12.99 -2.66 -0.88
CA GLN A 69 -12.83 -3.18 -2.25
C GLN A 69 -11.43 -2.91 -2.80
N GLU A 70 -10.90 -1.71 -2.57
CA GLU A 70 -9.53 -1.36 -2.96
C GLU A 70 -8.51 -2.18 -2.19
N GLU A 71 -8.72 -2.35 -0.88
CA GLU A 71 -7.89 -3.19 -0.02
C GLU A 71 -7.85 -4.64 -0.53
N LEU A 72 -9.03 -5.21 -0.83
CA LEU A 72 -9.16 -6.54 -1.40
C LEU A 72 -8.41 -6.67 -2.73
N ASP A 73 -8.59 -5.70 -3.64
CA ASP A 73 -7.98 -5.75 -4.97
C ASP A 73 -6.46 -5.62 -4.90
N PHE A 74 -5.95 -4.69 -4.07
CA PHE A 74 -4.52 -4.51 -3.84
C PHE A 74 -3.89 -5.77 -3.25
N ILE A 75 -4.50 -6.38 -2.24
CA ILE A 75 -3.99 -7.62 -1.62
C ILE A 75 -3.99 -8.75 -2.64
N LYS A 76 -5.12 -8.99 -3.30
CA LYS A 76 -5.32 -10.15 -4.18
C LYS A 76 -4.43 -10.08 -5.41
N ASN A 77 -4.33 -8.91 -6.04
CA ASN A 77 -3.71 -8.79 -7.36
C ASN A 77 -2.26 -8.32 -7.31
N ALA A 78 -1.82 -7.69 -6.21
CA ALA A 78 -0.47 -7.13 -6.13
C ALA A 78 0.32 -7.59 -4.89
N LEU A 79 -0.12 -7.24 -3.68
CA LEU A 79 0.68 -7.43 -2.47
C LEU A 79 0.90 -8.92 -2.14
N GLY A 80 -0.17 -9.72 -2.13
CA GLY A 80 -0.09 -11.16 -1.85
C GLY A 80 0.83 -11.90 -2.83
N PRO A 81 0.64 -11.75 -4.16
CA PRO A 81 1.55 -12.31 -5.15
C PRO A 81 3.00 -11.85 -4.99
N ALA A 82 3.23 -10.56 -4.68
CA ALA A 82 4.58 -10.03 -4.46
C ALA A 82 5.27 -10.66 -3.24
N PHE A 83 4.57 -10.82 -2.13
CA PHE A 83 5.10 -11.46 -0.92
C PHE A 83 5.44 -12.93 -1.18
N LYS A 84 4.55 -13.65 -1.86
CA LYS A 84 4.79 -15.04 -2.25
C LYS A 84 6.01 -15.18 -3.16
N ALA A 85 6.13 -14.32 -4.18
CA ALA A 85 7.26 -14.34 -5.10
C ALA A 85 8.58 -13.97 -4.41
N ALA A 86 8.54 -13.07 -3.42
CA ALA A 86 9.71 -12.64 -2.66
C ALA A 86 10.13 -13.62 -1.56
N GLY A 87 9.33 -14.63 -1.24
CA GLY A 87 9.57 -15.54 -0.11
C GLY A 87 9.49 -14.84 1.24
N THR A 88 8.69 -13.79 1.34
CA THR A 88 8.55 -12.99 2.55
C THR A 88 7.62 -13.71 3.54
N ASP A 89 8.17 -14.14 4.68
CA ASP A 89 7.44 -14.72 5.82
C ASP A 89 7.10 -13.60 6.81
N THR A 90 6.01 -12.89 6.51
CA THR A 90 5.47 -11.73 7.24
C THR A 90 3.96 -11.80 7.25
#